data_AF-A0A2D4FG78-F1
#
_entry.id   AF-A0A2D4FG78-F1
#
_cell.length_a   1.000
_cell.length_b   1.000
_cell.length_c   1.000
_cell.angle_alpha   90.00
_cell.angle_beta   90.00
_cell.angle_gamma   90.00
#
_symmetry.space_group_name_H-M   'P 1'
#
loop_
_entity.id
_entity.type
_entity.pdbx_description
1 polymer ?
#
loop_
_entity_poly.entity_id
_entity_poly.type
_entity_poly.pdbx_seq_one_letter_code
_entity_poly.pdbx_strand_id
1 'polypeptide(L)'
;LGLPGSASPPPRSVFRGSAVCVYSMADIRTVFNGPFAHKEGHNYQWGPYTGRVPYPRPGACPGGTFTPGLRSTREFSDELVTFVRAHPLMFHAVYPVQRRPLLVRT
;
A
#
# COMPACT_ATOMS: atom_id res chain seq x y z
N LEU A 1 29.63 -23.86 -31.09
CA LEU A 1 29.96 -22.72 -30.20
C LEU A 1 28.78 -22.53 -29.26
N GLY A 2 28.90 -23.03 -28.01
CA GLY A 2 27.90 -22.81 -26.94
C GLY A 2 27.81 -21.32 -26.58
N LEU A 3 26.77 -20.82 -25.92
CA LEU A 3 26.07 -21.35 -24.75
C LEU A 3 24.60 -20.84 -24.71
N PRO A 4 23.66 -21.60 -24.11
CA PRO A 4 22.40 -21.04 -23.63
C PRO A 4 22.65 -20.34 -22.28
N GLY A 5 22.71 -19.02 -22.27
CA GLY A 5 22.89 -18.22 -21.05
C GLY A 5 21.56 -17.87 -20.39
N SER A 6 20.93 -18.82 -19.68
CA SER A 6 19.89 -18.48 -18.70
C SER A 6 20.55 -17.80 -17.51
N ALA A 7 20.56 -16.46 -17.49
CA ALA A 7 20.94 -15.70 -16.31
C ALA A 7 19.75 -15.66 -15.33
N SER A 8 19.51 -16.77 -14.63
CA SER A 8 18.71 -16.72 -13.41
C SER A 8 19.56 -16.05 -12.33
N PRO A 9 19.18 -14.89 -11.77
CA PRO A 9 19.90 -14.35 -10.64
C PRO A 9 19.95 -15.41 -9.52
N PRO A 10 21.10 -15.64 -8.87
CA PRO A 10 21.16 -16.59 -7.77
C PRO A 10 20.14 -16.19 -6.72
N PRO A 11 19.36 -17.13 -6.13
CA PRO A 11 18.54 -16.81 -4.99
C PRO A 11 19.46 -16.21 -3.92
N ARG A 12 19.28 -14.92 -3.61
CA ARG A 12 20.04 -14.19 -2.57
C ARG A 12 19.58 -14.63 -1.17
N SER A 13 19.57 -15.93 -0.92
CA SER A 13 19.10 -16.55 0.32
C SER A 13 20.27 -17.30 0.95
N VAL A 14 21.19 -16.56 1.57
CA VAL A 14 22.26 -17.12 2.42
C VAL A 14 21.68 -17.73 3.71
N PHE A 15 20.45 -17.36 4.07
CA PHE A 15 19.73 -17.86 5.23
C PHE A 15 18.35 -18.40 4.83
N ARG A 16 18.05 -19.67 5.14
CA ARG A 16 16.75 -20.30 4.89
C ARG A 16 15.81 -20.08 6.08
N GLY A 17 15.28 -18.88 6.20
CA GLY A 17 14.29 -18.54 7.23
C GLY A 17 12.86 -18.47 6.69
N SER A 18 11.88 -18.92 7.47
CA SER A 18 10.46 -18.63 7.28
C SER A 18 9.86 -18.01 8.55
N ALA A 19 8.84 -17.18 8.37
CA ALA A 19 8.14 -16.54 9.48
C ALA A 19 6.63 -16.48 9.22
N VAL A 20 5.84 -16.59 10.28
CA VAL A 20 4.38 -16.42 10.25
C VAL A 20 4.02 -15.17 11.03
N CYS A 21 3.35 -14.22 10.38
CA CYS A 21 2.90 -12.96 10.98
C CYS A 21 1.38 -12.90 11.01
N VAL A 22 0.82 -12.43 12.13
CA VAL A 22 -0.62 -12.19 12.28
C VAL A 22 -0.88 -10.69 12.23
N TYR A 23 -1.91 -10.26 11.50
CA TYR A 23 -2.26 -8.86 11.34
C TYR A 23 -3.72 -8.62 11.76
N SER A 24 -3.97 -7.50 12.43
CA SER A 24 -5.34 -7.09 12.79
C SER A 24 -5.99 -6.33 11.64
N MET A 25 -7.25 -6.65 11.34
CA MET A 25 -8.04 -5.89 10.36
C MET A 25 -8.27 -4.44 10.80
N ALA A 26 -8.25 -4.16 12.11
CA ALA A 26 -8.33 -2.80 12.63
C ALA A 26 -7.08 -1.99 12.27
N ASP A 27 -5.88 -2.56 12.45
CA ASP A 27 -4.61 -1.90 12.12
C ASP A 27 -4.48 -1.65 10.62
N ILE A 28 -4.93 -2.61 9.80
CA ILE A 28 -5.00 -2.46 8.34
C ILE A 28 -5.87 -1.26 7.99
N ARG A 29 -7.09 -1.17 8.53
CA ARG A 29 -8.00 -0.03 8.27
C ARG A 29 -7.41 1.29 8.74
N THR A 30 -6.72 1.32 9.88
CA THR A 30 -6.04 2.51 10.39
C THR A 30 -4.98 3.01 9.41
N VAL A 31 -4.16 2.11 8.85
CA VAL A 31 -3.17 2.47 7.83
C VAL A 31 -3.84 2.99 6.56
N PHE A 32 -4.90 2.33 6.09
CA PHE A 32 -5.66 2.82 4.93
C PHE A 32 -6.31 4.19 5.19
N ASN A 33 -6.61 4.54 6.44
CA ASN A 33 -7.11 5.86 6.86
C ASN A 33 -6.00 6.90 7.11
N GLY A 34 -4.73 6.50 7.03
CA GLY A 34 -3.57 7.36 7.22
C GLY A 34 -3.17 8.20 6.00
N PRO A 35 -1.98 8.82 6.00
CA PRO A 35 -1.47 9.59 4.87
C PRO A 35 -1.06 8.69 3.70
N PHE A 36 -1.31 9.17 2.49
CA PHE A 36 -0.80 8.56 1.27
C PHE A 36 0.71 8.76 1.18
N ALA A 37 1.43 7.84 0.54
CA ALA A 37 2.83 8.03 0.22
C ALA A 37 2.94 8.91 -1.03
N HIS A 38 3.86 9.87 -1.01
CA HIS A 38 4.12 10.80 -2.10
C HIS A 38 5.64 10.91 -2.34
N LYS A 39 6.02 11.19 -3.58
CA LYS A 39 7.39 11.51 -3.97
C LYS A 39 7.40 12.90 -4.56
N GLU A 40 8.07 13.83 -3.89
CA GLU A 40 8.19 15.21 -4.35
C GLU A 40 9.62 15.48 -4.87
N GLY A 41 9.73 16.07 -6.07
CA GLY A 41 10.98 16.61 -6.62
C GLY A 41 12.05 15.61 -7.09
N HIS A 42 13.22 16.16 -7.45
CA HIS A 42 14.36 15.41 -8.01
C HIS A 42 15.01 14.40 -7.05
N ASN A 43 14.76 14.50 -5.75
CA ASN A 43 15.40 13.64 -4.75
C ASN A 43 14.64 12.32 -4.47
N TYR A 44 13.50 12.05 -5.14
CA TYR A 44 12.78 10.75 -5.16
C TYR A 44 12.57 10.04 -3.80
N GLN A 45 12.66 10.73 -2.67
CA GLN A 45 12.39 10.12 -1.37
C GLN A 45 10.89 10.02 -1.15
N TRP A 46 10.42 8.84 -0.72
CA TRP A 46 9.03 8.64 -0.33
C TRP A 46 8.76 9.35 1.01
N GLY A 47 7.79 10.25 1.03
CA GLY A 47 7.32 10.95 2.21
C GLY A 47 5.80 10.83 2.40
N PRO A 48 5.27 11.28 3.53
CA PRO A 48 3.82 11.40 3.72
C PRO A 48 3.28 12.54 2.86
N TYR A 49 2.18 12.31 2.17
CA TYR A 49 1.45 13.35 1.46
C TYR A 49 0.81 14.31 2.46
N THR A 50 1.21 15.57 2.41
CA THR A 50 0.74 16.65 3.31
C THR A 50 -0.28 17.59 2.66
N GLY A 51 -0.53 17.42 1.36
CA GLY A 51 -1.50 18.22 0.62
C GLY A 51 -2.95 17.85 0.91
N ARG A 52 -3.87 18.49 0.20
CA ARG A 52 -5.31 18.25 0.34
C ARG A 52 -5.69 16.92 -0.33
N VAL A 53 -6.27 16.02 0.45
CA VAL A 53 -6.87 14.78 -0.07
C VAL A 53 -8.29 15.07 -0.59
N PRO A 54 -8.66 14.67 -1.82
CA PRO A 54 -9.99 14.93 -2.38
C PRO A 54 -11.09 14.16 -1.62
N TYR A 55 -12.33 14.60 -1.79
CA TYR A 55 -13.52 13.98 -1.20
C TYR A 55 -14.44 13.37 -2.28
N PRO A 56 -15.06 12.19 -2.05
CA PRO A 56 -14.86 11.30 -0.90
C PRO A 56 -13.43 10.79 -0.82
N ARG A 57 -13.00 10.40 0.38
CA ARG A 57 -11.61 9.98 0.60
C ARG A 57 -11.27 8.81 -0.33
N PRO A 58 -10.19 8.89 -1.12
CA PRO A 58 -9.74 7.79 -1.98
C PRO A 58 -9.66 6.45 -1.23
N GLY A 59 -10.32 5.43 -1.78
CA GLY A 59 -10.48 4.12 -1.14
C GLY A 59 -11.84 3.91 -0.44
N ALA A 60 -12.67 4.95 -0.31
CA ALA A 60 -14.04 4.80 0.17
C ALA A 60 -14.94 4.13 -0.88
N CYS A 61 -15.79 3.19 -0.43
CA CYS A 61 -16.77 2.53 -1.30
C CYS A 61 -18.03 3.41 -1.48
N PRO A 62 -18.73 3.35 -2.63
CA PRO A 62 -20.06 3.94 -2.81
C PRO A 62 -21.11 3.33 -1.84
N GLY A 63 -22.16 4.08 -1.51
CA GLY A 63 -23.26 3.62 -0.66
C GLY A 63 -22.91 3.43 0.82
N GLY A 64 -21.75 3.90 1.27
CA GLY A 64 -21.35 3.91 2.68
C GLY A 64 -21.93 5.09 3.44
N THR A 65 -21.69 5.13 4.75
CA THR A 65 -22.10 6.24 5.63
C THR A 65 -21.54 7.60 5.19
N PHE A 66 -20.35 7.60 4.59
CA PHE A 66 -19.68 8.80 4.08
C PHE A 66 -19.96 9.08 2.60
N THR A 67 -20.64 8.18 1.90
CA THR A 67 -20.89 8.27 0.45
C THR A 67 -22.33 7.88 0.10
N PRO A 68 -23.36 8.32 0.86
CA PRO A 68 -24.73 7.84 0.68
C PRO A 68 -25.32 8.22 -0.68
N GLY A 69 -24.85 9.31 -1.28
CA GLY A 69 -25.29 9.78 -2.59
C GLY A 69 -24.60 9.12 -3.79
N LEU A 70 -23.54 8.34 -3.57
CA LEU A 70 -22.79 7.69 -4.65
C LEU A 70 -23.25 6.24 -4.81
N ARG A 71 -23.71 5.88 -6.01
CA ARG A 71 -24.20 4.53 -6.30
C ARG A 71 -23.16 3.66 -6.98
N SER A 72 -22.22 4.27 -7.69
CA SER A 72 -21.15 3.58 -8.42
C SER A 72 -19.83 4.31 -8.31
N THR A 73 -18.72 3.57 -8.45
CA THR A 73 -17.38 4.16 -8.55
C THR A 73 -17.18 4.97 -9.83
N ARG A 74 -18.06 4.81 -10.82
CA ARG A 74 -18.10 5.63 -12.05
C ARG A 74 -18.53 7.07 -11.80
N GLU A 75 -19.20 7.34 -10.68
CA GLU A 75 -19.66 8.68 -10.29
C GLU A 75 -18.60 9.47 -9.52
N PHE A 76 -17.42 8.89 -9.30
CA PHE A 76 -16.30 9.63 -8.71
C PHE A 76 -15.77 10.70 -9.68
N SER A 77 -15.33 11.83 -9.14
CA SER A 77 -14.75 12.91 -9.92
C SER A 77 -13.41 12.54 -10.54
N ASP A 78 -13.07 13.14 -11.67
CA ASP A 78 -11.78 12.93 -12.35
C ASP A 78 -10.58 13.32 -11.47
N GLU A 79 -10.74 14.33 -10.62
CA GLU A 79 -9.72 14.73 -9.63
C GLU A 79 -9.41 13.57 -8.67
N LEU A 80 -10.45 12.91 -8.14
CA LEU A 80 -10.30 11.76 -7.24
C LEU A 80 -9.63 10.60 -7.97
N VAL A 81 -10.08 10.27 -9.19
CA VAL A 81 -9.51 9.20 -10.00
C VAL A 81 -8.04 9.47 -10.32
N THR A 82 -7.70 10.71 -10.68
CA THR A 82 -6.32 11.14 -10.94
C THR A 82 -5.46 11.05 -9.68
N PHE A 83 -5.99 11.47 -8.54
CA PHE A 83 -5.28 11.39 -7.26
C PHE A 83 -4.92 9.95 -6.90
N VAL A 84 -5.88 9.01 -6.99
CA VAL A 84 -5.65 7.57 -6.70
C VAL A 84 -4.55 7.01 -7.61
N ARG A 85 -4.58 7.35 -8.90
CA ARG A 85 -3.57 6.88 -9.87
C ARG A 85 -2.17 7.40 -9.51
N ALA A 86 -2.07 8.63 -9.04
CA ALA A 86 -0.80 9.22 -8.62
C ALA A 86 -0.34 8.72 -7.23
N HIS A 87 -1.26 8.34 -6.35
CA HIS A 87 -0.99 7.97 -4.95
C HIS A 87 -1.59 6.60 -4.58
N PRO A 88 -1.11 5.49 -5.16
CA PRO A 88 -1.65 4.16 -4.87
C PRO A 88 -1.17 3.57 -3.53
N LEU A 89 -0.14 4.16 -2.91
CA LEU A 89 0.51 3.65 -1.70
C LEU A 89 0.12 4.45 -0.47
N MET A 90 0.00 3.77 0.67
CA MET A 90 -0.07 4.40 1.99
C MET A 90 1.35 4.59 2.54
N PHE A 91 1.58 5.66 3.28
CA PHE A 91 2.90 5.95 3.83
C PHE A 91 3.25 5.05 5.03
N HIS A 92 2.27 4.72 5.87
CA HIS A 92 2.49 3.84 7.01
C HIS A 92 2.47 2.36 6.62
N ALA A 93 3.33 1.56 7.24
CA ALA A 93 3.28 0.10 7.15
C ALA A 93 2.29 -0.47 8.17
N VAL A 94 1.64 -1.57 7.79
CA VAL A 94 0.88 -2.39 8.75
C VAL A 94 1.88 -3.27 9.49
N TYR A 95 1.90 -3.16 10.82
CA TYR A 95 2.74 -4.03 11.65
C TYR A 95 1.96 -5.28 12.08
N PRO A 96 2.64 -6.43 12.25
CA PRO A 96 2.00 -7.59 12.83
C PRO A 96 1.61 -7.31 14.28
N VAL A 97 0.65 -8.08 14.79
CA VAL A 97 0.25 -8.07 16.19
C VAL A 97 1.50 -8.26 17.07
N GLN A 98 1.66 -7.41 18.10
CA GLN A 98 2.84 -7.36 18.97
C GLN A 98 4.16 -6.98 18.26
N ARG A 99 4.12 -6.47 17.02
CA ARG A 99 5.29 -6.06 16.21
C ARG A 99 6.37 -7.13 16.04
N ARG A 100 5.97 -8.41 16.10
CA ARG A 100 6.88 -9.56 15.95
C ARG A 100 6.19 -10.70 15.20
N PRO A 101 6.95 -11.61 14.56
CA PRO A 101 6.40 -12.85 14.03
C PRO A 101 5.87 -13.74 15.15
N LEU A 102 4.80 -14.48 14.87
CA LEU A 102 4.24 -15.50 15.76
C LEU A 102 5.14 -16.75 15.79
N LEU A 103 5.67 -17.14 14.64
CA LEU A 103 6.56 -18.28 14.49
C LEU A 103 7.71 -17.89 13.56
N VAL A 104 8.92 -18.32 13.89
CA VAL A 104 10.11 -18.22 13.03
C VAL A 104 10.73 -19.61 12.93
N ARG A 105 11.10 -20.03 11.73
CA ARG A 105 11.88 -21.24 11.47
C ARG A 105 13.10 -20.86 10.66
N THR A 106 14.29 -21.11 11.21
CA THR A 106 15.59 -20.80 10.58
C THR A 106 16.36 -22.05 10.24
#